data_AF-A0A1H7UXL3-F1
#
_entry.id   AF-A0A1H7UXL3-F1
#
_cell.length_a   1.000
_cell.length_b   1.000
_cell.length_c   1.000
_cell.angle_alpha   90.00
_cell.angle_beta   90.00
_cell.angle_gamma   90.00
#
_symmetry.space_group_name_H-M   'P 1'
#
loop_
_entity.id
_entity.type
_entity.pdbx_description
1 polymer ?
#
loop_
_entity_poly.entity_id
_entity_poly.type
_entity_poly.pdbx_seq_one_letter_code
_entity_poly.pdbx_strand_id
1 'polypeptide(L)'
;MEGTVPRSFTVYKKNVAANTLVSLGGNGSATYNNYAVIVKPVIANLVVGDTLNAANWSVQGNLQPGDSLYGDRTVTIATLPSAYSGADWIRSANSSKAYTGAAQVRFTVTRNATLAVALDDRIAPAPAWLAAWTATTDTLTDDENGESRSFRIYTKPVVANTQVTLGDAGTTIYNNYLVMVK
;
A
#
# COMPACT_ATOMS: atom_id res chain seq x y z
N MET A 1 13.93 -37.81 -15.16
CA MET A 1 12.68 -37.02 -15.16
C MET A 1 12.27 -36.78 -13.72
N GLU A 2 12.08 -35.51 -13.31
CA GLU A 2 11.60 -35.09 -11.97
C GLU A 2 10.13 -35.50 -11.78
N GLY A 3 9.87 -36.81 -11.83
CA GLY A 3 8.54 -37.40 -11.92
C GLY A 3 7.64 -37.11 -10.73
N THR A 4 6.40 -37.57 -10.89
CA THR A 4 5.19 -37.54 -10.05
C THR A 4 5.32 -37.88 -8.55
N VAL A 5 6.53 -38.00 -8.01
CA VAL A 5 6.80 -38.26 -6.59
C VAL A 5 6.61 -36.98 -5.78
N PRO A 6 5.65 -36.94 -4.83
CA PRO A 6 5.47 -35.80 -3.93
C PRO A 6 6.73 -35.54 -3.10
N ARG A 7 7.09 -34.27 -2.95
CA ARG A 7 8.24 -33.83 -2.14
C ARG A 7 7.76 -32.97 -0.99
N SER A 8 8.33 -33.19 0.19
CA SER A 8 8.11 -32.34 1.36
C SER A 8 9.26 -31.34 1.49
N PHE A 9 8.93 -30.10 1.84
CA PHE A 9 9.90 -29.03 2.10
C PHE A 9 9.76 -28.57 3.55
N THR A 10 10.89 -28.42 4.24
CA THR A 10 10.91 -27.68 5.51
C THR A 10 10.83 -26.19 5.20
N VAL A 11 9.83 -25.51 5.80
CA VAL A 11 9.62 -24.08 5.58
C VAL A 11 10.40 -23.28 6.61
N TYR A 12 11.29 -22.40 6.15
CA TYR A 12 12.00 -21.43 6.96
C TYR A 12 11.43 -20.02 6.74
N LYS A 13 11.47 -19.18 7.77
CA LYS A 13 10.98 -17.80 7.72
C LYS A 13 12.06 -16.82 8.17
N LYS A 14 12.20 -15.73 7.42
CA LYS A 14 12.95 -14.54 7.82
C LYS A 14 12.09 -13.30 7.56
N ASN A 15 12.02 -12.39 8.52
CA ASN A 15 11.48 -11.06 8.28
C ASN A 15 12.58 -10.20 7.65
N VAL A 16 12.24 -9.48 6.59
CA VAL A 16 13.17 -8.57 5.90
C VAL A 16 12.54 -7.18 5.89
N ALA A 17 13.37 -6.15 6.03
CA ALA A 17 12.92 -4.78 5.85
C ALA A 17 12.61 -4.54 4.36
N ALA A 18 11.72 -3.60 4.08
CA ALA A 18 11.46 -3.13 2.72
C ALA A 18 12.79 -2.79 2.02
N ASN A 19 12.87 -3.08 0.72
CA ASN A 19 14.03 -2.81 -0.15
C ASN A 19 15.35 -3.46 0.28
N THR A 20 15.32 -4.42 1.20
CA THR A 20 16.50 -5.21 1.51
C THR A 20 16.71 -6.24 0.39
N LEU A 21 17.87 -6.20 -0.24
CA LEU A 21 18.28 -7.26 -1.15
C LEU A 21 18.36 -8.58 -0.37
N VAL A 22 17.57 -9.57 -0.78
CA VAL A 22 17.59 -10.91 -0.19
C VAL A 22 18.46 -11.82 -1.04
N SER A 23 19.69 -12.05 -0.60
CA SER A 23 20.59 -13.04 -1.20
C SER A 23 20.36 -14.41 -0.54
N LEU A 24 20.11 -15.42 -1.37
CA LEU A 24 19.99 -16.82 -0.94
C LEU A 24 21.20 -17.60 -1.45
N GLY A 25 21.75 -18.49 -0.62
CA GLY A 25 22.87 -19.36 -1.00
C GLY A 25 22.41 -20.55 -1.83
N GLY A 26 23.36 -21.33 -2.36
CA GLY A 26 23.04 -22.58 -3.04
C GLY A 26 22.31 -23.58 -2.13
N ASN A 27 21.50 -24.46 -2.71
CA ASN A 27 20.75 -25.51 -1.99
C ASN A 27 21.64 -26.63 -1.38
N GLY A 28 22.96 -26.55 -1.53
CA GLY A 28 23.91 -27.52 -0.99
C GLY A 28 23.86 -28.90 -1.66
N SER A 29 23.17 -29.07 -2.79
CA SER A 29 23.09 -30.33 -3.51
C SER A 29 23.01 -30.15 -5.03
N ALA A 30 23.80 -30.93 -5.76
CA ALA A 30 23.74 -31.01 -7.23
C ALA A 30 22.72 -32.04 -7.75
N THR A 31 22.09 -32.82 -6.86
CA THR A 31 21.24 -33.97 -7.22
C THR A 31 19.80 -33.86 -6.73
N TYR A 32 19.50 -32.88 -5.87
CA TYR A 32 18.16 -32.62 -5.36
C TYR A 32 17.60 -31.30 -5.88
N ASN A 33 16.28 -31.20 -5.89
CA ASN A 33 15.55 -30.00 -6.29
C ASN A 33 16.02 -28.78 -5.48
N ASN A 34 15.91 -27.61 -6.11
CA ASN A 34 16.19 -26.35 -5.43
C ASN A 34 15.09 -26.01 -4.38
N TYR A 35 15.34 -25.00 -3.55
CA TYR A 35 14.33 -24.45 -2.65
C TYR A 35 13.27 -23.63 -3.39
N ALA A 36 12.08 -23.53 -2.80
CA ALA A 36 11.05 -22.56 -3.19
C ALA A 36 11.13 -21.32 -2.30
N VAL A 37 10.88 -20.15 -2.88
CA VAL A 37 10.80 -18.87 -2.14
C VAL A 37 9.37 -18.38 -2.15
N ILE A 38 8.84 -18.08 -0.97
CA ILE A 38 7.49 -17.54 -0.79
C ILE A 38 7.62 -16.17 -0.13
N VAL A 39 7.07 -15.14 -0.78
CA VAL A 39 6.92 -13.81 -0.19
C VAL A 39 5.47 -13.64 0.22
N LYS A 40 5.23 -13.39 1.51
CA LYS A 40 3.88 -13.13 2.03
C LYS A 40 3.56 -11.64 1.86
N PRO A 41 2.53 -11.25 1.10
CA PRO A 41 2.16 -9.84 0.93
C PRO A 41 1.64 -9.25 2.24
N VAL A 42 1.96 -7.99 2.52
CA VAL A 42 1.47 -7.30 3.74
C VAL A 42 0.02 -6.88 3.60
N ILE A 43 -0.39 -6.50 2.39
CA ILE A 43 -1.75 -6.12 2.03
C ILE A 43 -2.41 -7.28 1.27
N ALA A 44 -3.56 -7.73 1.75
CA ALA A 44 -4.33 -8.81 1.13
C ALA A 44 -5.82 -8.45 1.06
N ASN A 45 -6.59 -9.19 0.25
CA ASN A 45 -8.05 -9.09 0.17
C ASN A 45 -8.56 -7.65 -0.06
N LEU A 46 -7.96 -6.93 -1.01
CA LEU A 46 -8.40 -5.59 -1.39
C LEU A 46 -9.81 -5.66 -1.98
N VAL A 47 -10.74 -4.90 -1.40
CA VAL A 47 -12.13 -4.73 -1.86
C VAL A 47 -12.42 -3.25 -1.96
N VAL A 48 -12.78 -2.79 -3.16
CA VAL A 48 -13.11 -1.38 -3.43
C VAL A 48 -14.63 -1.23 -3.41
N GLY A 49 -15.13 -0.28 -2.60
CA GLY A 49 -16.56 0.02 -2.52
C GLY A 49 -17.10 0.76 -3.73
N ASP A 50 -16.26 1.57 -4.37
CA ASP A 50 -16.54 2.23 -5.64
C ASP A 50 -16.31 1.27 -6.82
N THR A 51 -17.33 0.47 -7.13
CA THR A 51 -17.25 -0.56 -8.18
C THR A 51 -17.02 0.02 -9.57
N LEU A 52 -17.42 1.27 -9.82
CA LEU A 52 -17.22 1.94 -11.11
C LEU A 52 -15.74 2.21 -11.39
N ASN A 53 -14.97 2.56 -10.35
CA ASN A 53 -13.55 2.88 -10.48
C ASN A 53 -12.61 1.77 -9.96
N ALA A 54 -13.16 0.63 -9.51
CA ALA A 54 -12.40 -0.43 -8.85
C ALA A 54 -11.22 -0.96 -9.68
N ALA A 55 -11.33 -1.00 -11.01
CA ALA A 55 -10.25 -1.47 -11.89
C ALA A 55 -8.98 -0.58 -11.84
N ASN A 56 -9.10 0.66 -11.37
CA ASN A 56 -8.00 1.61 -11.26
C ASN A 56 -7.34 1.59 -9.87
N TRP A 57 -7.86 0.81 -8.93
CA TRP A 57 -7.22 0.57 -7.65
C TRP A 57 -6.31 -0.65 -7.74
N SER A 58 -5.13 -0.59 -7.12
CA SER A 58 -4.23 -1.74 -7.10
C SER A 58 -3.33 -1.74 -5.86
N VAL A 59 -3.03 -2.95 -5.37
CA VAL A 59 -1.93 -3.12 -4.41
C VAL A 59 -0.62 -3.01 -5.18
N GLN A 60 0.31 -2.25 -4.63
CA GLN A 60 1.65 -2.02 -5.17
C GLN A 60 2.67 -2.29 -4.05
N GLY A 61 3.92 -2.51 -4.43
CA GLY A 61 5.05 -2.66 -3.51
C GLY A 61 6.14 -1.65 -3.82
N ASN A 62 7.08 -1.49 -2.90
CA ASN A 62 8.26 -0.64 -3.08
C ASN A 62 7.91 0.81 -3.49
N LEU A 63 7.11 1.51 -2.69
CA LEU A 63 6.77 2.91 -2.95
C LEU A 63 8.02 3.81 -3.07
N GLN A 64 8.11 4.59 -4.15
CA GLN A 64 9.19 5.53 -4.43
C GLN A 64 8.69 6.85 -5.05
N PRO A 65 9.47 7.94 -4.96
CA PRO A 65 9.32 9.07 -5.87
C PRO A 65 9.36 8.61 -7.34
N GLY A 66 8.51 9.21 -8.17
CA GLY A 66 8.30 8.84 -9.57
C GLY A 66 7.17 7.86 -9.81
N ASP A 67 6.69 7.15 -8.79
CA ASP A 67 5.54 6.24 -8.93
C ASP A 67 4.26 7.00 -9.30
N SER A 68 3.42 6.39 -10.14
CA SER A 68 2.12 6.95 -10.51
C SER A 68 1.17 6.90 -9.31
N LEU A 69 0.82 8.06 -8.76
CA LEU A 69 0.04 8.20 -7.53
C LEU A 69 -1.37 7.59 -7.66
N TYR A 70 -1.96 7.66 -8.85
CA TYR A 70 -3.29 7.13 -9.14
C TYR A 70 -3.28 6.17 -10.32
N GLY A 71 -4.21 5.20 -10.31
CA GLY A 71 -4.39 4.30 -11.46
C GLY A 71 -5.15 4.91 -12.63
N ASP A 72 -5.78 6.07 -12.45
CA ASP A 72 -6.64 6.74 -13.44
C ASP A 72 -6.20 8.17 -13.77
N ARG A 73 -5.00 8.59 -13.36
CA ARG A 73 -4.41 9.91 -13.68
C ARG A 73 -2.92 9.79 -13.97
N THR A 74 -2.43 10.70 -14.78
CA THR A 74 -0.99 10.89 -15.03
C THR A 74 -0.43 11.88 -14.00
N VAL A 75 -0.39 11.46 -12.74
CA VAL A 75 0.18 12.22 -11.61
C VAL A 75 1.22 11.32 -10.94
N THR A 76 2.40 11.87 -10.66
CA THR A 76 3.51 11.13 -10.06
C THR A 76 3.85 11.68 -8.68
N ILE A 77 4.38 10.83 -7.82
CA ILE A 77 4.91 11.23 -6.52
C ILE A 77 6.20 12.02 -6.76
N ALA A 78 6.22 13.30 -6.38
CA ALA A 78 7.40 14.16 -6.50
C ALA A 78 8.35 13.96 -5.32
N THR A 79 7.84 13.98 -4.09
CA THR A 79 8.64 13.75 -2.88
C THR A 79 7.95 12.79 -1.93
N LEU A 80 8.75 11.92 -1.30
CA LEU A 80 8.30 10.92 -0.34
C LEU A 80 9.22 10.96 0.90
N PRO A 81 8.69 11.14 2.11
CA PRO A 81 9.50 11.04 3.32
C PRO A 81 10.13 9.65 3.43
N SER A 82 11.41 9.59 3.81
CA SER A 82 12.19 8.35 3.83
C SER A 82 11.59 7.25 4.71
N ALA A 83 10.80 7.62 5.73
CA ALA A 83 10.03 6.71 6.56
C ALA A 83 9.09 5.80 5.74
N TYR A 84 8.56 6.27 4.60
CA TYR A 84 7.59 5.55 3.78
C TYR A 84 8.20 4.95 2.50
N SER A 85 9.46 5.25 2.17
CA SER A 85 10.14 4.60 1.03
C SER A 85 10.16 3.08 1.20
N GLY A 86 9.86 2.38 0.10
CA GLY A 86 9.79 0.93 0.04
C GLY A 86 8.51 0.31 0.58
N ALA A 87 7.55 1.09 1.06
CA ALA A 87 6.31 0.55 1.63
C ALA A 87 5.51 -0.25 0.59
N ASP A 88 4.76 -1.25 1.08
CA ASP A 88 3.61 -1.76 0.33
C ASP A 88 2.50 -0.71 0.42
N TRP A 89 1.77 -0.51 -0.67
CA TRP A 89 0.80 0.59 -0.73
C TRP A 89 -0.40 0.24 -1.61
N ILE A 90 -1.47 1.01 -1.47
CA ILE A 90 -2.65 0.92 -2.32
C ILE A 90 -2.67 2.17 -3.19
N ARG A 91 -2.46 1.96 -4.49
CA ARG A 91 -2.70 2.97 -5.50
C ARG A 91 -4.19 3.13 -5.66
N SER A 92 -4.70 4.34 -5.37
CA SER A 92 -6.12 4.63 -5.45
C SER A 92 -6.53 5.11 -6.84
N ALA A 93 -7.83 5.13 -7.10
CA ALA A 93 -8.38 5.90 -8.22
C ALA A 93 -8.72 7.31 -7.73
N ASN A 94 -8.23 8.34 -8.40
CA ASN A 94 -8.55 9.72 -8.05
C ASN A 94 -10.02 10.06 -8.35
N SER A 95 -10.68 9.34 -9.27
CA SER A 95 -12.12 9.50 -9.53
C SER A 95 -12.98 9.02 -8.37
N SER A 96 -12.47 8.13 -7.50
CA SER A 96 -13.19 7.68 -6.31
C SER A 96 -13.37 8.77 -5.24
N LYS A 97 -12.79 9.97 -5.40
CA LYS A 97 -13.17 11.13 -4.57
C LYS A 97 -14.68 11.43 -4.63
N ALA A 98 -15.35 11.10 -5.73
CA ALA A 98 -16.80 11.27 -5.86
C ALA A 98 -17.63 10.18 -5.14
N TYR A 99 -17.00 9.14 -4.59
CA TYR A 99 -17.71 8.05 -3.91
C TYR A 99 -18.20 8.49 -2.53
N THR A 100 -19.48 8.25 -2.24
CA THR A 100 -20.16 8.69 -1.00
C THR A 100 -20.53 7.53 -0.06
N GLY A 101 -20.15 6.30 -0.40
CA GLY A 101 -20.39 5.16 0.47
C GLY A 101 -19.44 5.15 1.67
N ALA A 102 -19.91 4.63 2.81
CA ALA A 102 -19.16 4.66 4.08
C ALA A 102 -17.80 3.93 4.05
N ALA A 103 -17.60 3.02 3.10
CA ALA A 103 -16.38 2.23 2.97
C ALA A 103 -15.87 2.28 1.53
N GLN A 104 -14.96 3.22 1.26
CA GLN A 104 -14.36 3.36 -0.06
C GLN A 104 -13.41 2.20 -0.36
N VAL A 105 -12.67 1.72 0.64
CA VAL A 105 -11.78 0.56 0.49
C VAL A 105 -11.71 -0.28 1.76
N ARG A 106 -11.62 -1.60 1.58
CA ARG A 106 -11.33 -2.58 2.63
C ARG A 106 -10.15 -3.45 2.22
N PHE A 107 -9.32 -3.84 3.17
CA PHE A 107 -8.21 -4.76 2.96
C PHE A 107 -7.80 -5.42 4.27
N THR A 108 -7.01 -6.48 4.20
CA THR A 108 -6.44 -7.17 5.35
C THR A 108 -4.95 -6.86 5.46
N VAL A 109 -4.49 -6.49 6.65
CA VAL A 109 -3.06 -6.37 6.93
C VAL A 109 -2.58 -7.67 7.58
N THR A 110 -1.63 -8.37 6.95
CA THR A 110 -1.32 -9.77 7.28
C THR A 110 -0.25 -9.98 8.36
N ARG A 111 0.29 -8.88 8.90
CA ARG A 111 1.28 -8.82 9.99
C ARG A 111 1.12 -7.52 10.78
N ASN A 112 1.75 -7.41 11.96
CA ASN A 112 1.80 -6.13 12.67
C ASN A 112 2.52 -5.10 11.78
N ALA A 113 1.93 -3.92 11.65
CA ALA A 113 2.43 -2.85 10.77
C ALA A 113 1.98 -1.47 11.26
N THR A 114 2.56 -0.43 10.68
CA THR A 114 2.02 0.93 10.72
C THR A 114 1.27 1.19 9.43
N LEU A 115 -0.01 1.55 9.56
CA LEU A 115 -0.82 2.02 8.46
C LEU A 115 -0.69 3.54 8.37
N ALA A 116 -0.50 4.06 7.17
CA ALA A 116 -0.43 5.49 6.90
C ALA A 116 -1.36 5.88 5.75
N VAL A 117 -1.99 7.04 5.87
CA VAL A 117 -2.84 7.63 4.82
C VAL A 117 -2.30 9.02 4.52
N ALA A 118 -1.99 9.28 3.25
CA ALA A 118 -1.66 10.61 2.77
C ALA A 118 -2.93 11.25 2.21
N LEU A 119 -3.43 12.29 2.86
CA LEU A 119 -4.64 13.02 2.51
C LEU A 119 -4.26 14.40 1.95
N ASP A 120 -4.85 14.79 0.82
CA ASP A 120 -4.67 16.11 0.22
C ASP A 120 -4.92 17.21 1.27
N ASP A 121 -3.94 18.08 1.49
CA ASP A 121 -3.93 19.00 2.63
C ASP A 121 -4.96 20.14 2.52
N ARG A 122 -5.56 20.31 1.34
CA ARG A 122 -6.68 21.23 1.08
C ARG A 122 -8.00 20.71 1.62
N ILE A 123 -8.07 19.43 1.98
CA ILE A 123 -9.27 18.81 2.57
C ILE A 123 -9.35 19.23 4.04
N ALA A 124 -10.25 20.17 4.32
CA ALA A 124 -10.55 20.66 5.65
C ALA A 124 -12.08 20.78 5.85
N PRO A 125 -12.64 20.24 6.95
CA PRO A 125 -11.99 19.41 7.96
C PRO A 125 -11.57 18.02 7.40
N ALA A 126 -10.63 17.35 8.07
CA ALA A 126 -10.28 15.97 7.72
C ALA A 126 -11.50 15.03 7.92
N PRO A 127 -11.63 13.96 7.12
CA PRO A 127 -12.71 12.98 7.27
C PRO A 127 -12.82 12.43 8.69
N ALA A 128 -14.05 12.26 9.18
CA ALA A 128 -14.31 11.84 10.57
C ALA A 128 -13.66 10.50 10.94
N TRP A 129 -13.48 9.58 9.98
CA TRP A 129 -12.83 8.29 10.21
C TRP A 129 -11.33 8.41 10.51
N LEU A 130 -10.69 9.55 10.21
CA LEU A 130 -9.32 9.87 10.61
C LEU A 130 -9.20 10.43 12.03
N ALA A 131 -10.29 10.70 12.74
CA ALA A 131 -10.24 11.26 14.10
C ALA A 131 -9.49 10.36 15.11
N ALA A 132 -9.45 9.04 14.87
CA ALA A 132 -8.72 8.07 15.68
C ALA A 132 -7.27 7.82 15.19
N TRP A 133 -6.78 8.62 14.25
CA TRP A 133 -5.43 8.52 13.69
C TRP A 133 -4.54 9.64 14.20
N THR A 134 -3.23 9.40 14.20
CA THR A 134 -2.24 10.41 14.61
C THR A 134 -1.79 11.18 13.37
N ALA A 135 -2.07 12.49 13.33
CA ALA A 135 -1.48 13.38 12.33
C ALA A 135 0.03 13.49 12.55
N THR A 136 0.80 13.40 11.47
CA THR A 136 2.26 13.55 11.49
C THR A 136 2.67 14.94 11.00
N THR A 137 3.96 15.27 11.14
CA THR A 137 4.58 16.41 10.47
C THR A 137 5.07 16.09 9.06
N ASP A 138 4.87 14.84 8.61
CA ASP A 138 5.34 14.37 7.31
C ASP A 138 4.39 14.82 6.20
N THR A 139 4.99 15.16 5.06
CA THR A 139 4.28 15.57 3.85
C THR A 139 4.80 14.78 2.66
N LEU A 140 3.88 14.18 1.91
CA LEU A 140 4.13 13.69 0.55
C LEU A 140 3.74 14.80 -0.42
N THR A 141 4.50 14.96 -1.51
CA THR A 141 4.09 15.84 -2.61
C THR A 141 3.97 15.10 -3.92
N ASP A 142 3.05 15.54 -4.77
CA ASP A 142 2.92 15.07 -6.14
C ASP A 142 3.36 16.13 -7.16
N ASP A 143 3.34 15.73 -8.43
CA ASP A 143 3.46 16.59 -9.60
C ASP A 143 2.24 16.38 -10.52
N GLU A 144 1.35 17.38 -10.54
CA GLU A 144 0.17 17.44 -11.41
C GLU A 144 0.44 18.26 -12.68
N ASN A 145 1.49 17.91 -13.43
CA ASN A 145 1.94 18.61 -14.63
C ASN A 145 2.49 20.03 -14.34
N GLY A 146 3.42 20.13 -13.40
CA GLY A 146 4.10 21.35 -13.01
C GLY A 146 3.48 22.07 -11.81
N GLU A 147 2.31 21.62 -11.35
CA GLU A 147 1.69 22.08 -10.11
C GLU A 147 1.86 21.01 -9.02
N SER A 148 2.50 21.37 -7.91
CA SER A 148 2.71 20.42 -6.82
C SER A 148 1.58 20.50 -5.80
N ARG A 149 0.99 19.35 -5.42
CA ARG A 149 0.07 19.23 -4.29
C ARG A 149 0.76 18.58 -3.11
N SER A 150 0.31 18.96 -1.93
CA SER A 150 0.82 18.44 -0.65
C SER A 150 -0.23 17.55 -0.01
N PHE A 151 0.23 16.45 0.59
CA PHE A 151 -0.60 15.50 1.29
C PHE A 151 -0.07 15.33 2.71
N ARG A 152 -0.92 15.65 3.70
CA ARG A 152 -0.62 15.41 5.10
C ARG A 152 -0.77 13.93 5.41
N ILE A 153 0.20 13.37 6.13
CA ILE A 153 0.19 11.95 6.48
C ILE A 153 -0.39 11.73 7.88
N TYR A 154 -1.34 10.80 7.98
CA TYR A 154 -1.92 10.30 9.22
C TYR A 154 -1.51 8.84 9.42
N THR A 155 -1.18 8.45 10.65
CA THR A 155 -0.72 7.09 10.96
C THR A 155 -1.56 6.41 12.04
N LYS A 156 -1.59 5.08 11.99
CA LYS A 156 -2.23 4.23 13.00
C LYS A 156 -1.54 2.86 13.06
N PRO A 157 -1.22 2.32 14.26
CA PRO A 157 -0.75 0.95 14.37
C PRO A 157 -1.85 -0.05 14.04
N VAL A 158 -1.50 -1.15 13.37
CA VAL A 158 -2.42 -2.24 13.02
C VAL A 158 -1.79 -3.58 13.37
N VAL A 159 -2.57 -4.47 13.98
CA VAL A 159 -2.12 -5.82 14.34
C VAL A 159 -2.40 -6.80 13.19
N ALA A 160 -1.64 -7.89 13.18
CA ALA A 160 -1.75 -8.92 12.15
C ALA A 160 -3.18 -9.46 11.99
N ASN A 161 -3.55 -9.73 10.74
CA ASN A 161 -4.84 -10.29 10.32
C ASN A 161 -6.05 -9.38 10.64
N THR A 162 -5.82 -8.07 10.80
CA THR A 162 -6.89 -7.08 10.96
C THR A 162 -7.45 -6.72 9.59
N GLN A 163 -8.78 -6.73 9.45
CA GLN A 163 -9.45 -6.07 8.33
C GLN A 163 -9.53 -4.57 8.63
N VAL A 164 -8.99 -3.78 7.71
CA VAL A 164 -9.06 -2.32 7.70
C VAL A 164 -10.19 -1.88 6.77
N THR A 165 -10.94 -0.88 7.19
CA THR A 165 -11.94 -0.17 6.36
C THR A 165 -11.62 1.32 6.41
N LEU A 166 -11.49 1.95 5.24
CA LEU A 166 -11.30 3.40 5.11
C LEU A 166 -12.50 4.01 4.38
N GLY A 167 -12.94 5.17 4.85
CA GLY A 167 -14.03 5.94 4.25
C GLY A 167 -13.56 6.79 3.08
N ASP A 168 -14.46 7.62 2.55
CA ASP A 168 -14.12 8.56 1.49
C ASP A 168 -13.13 9.66 1.93
N ALA A 169 -12.60 10.40 0.95
CA ALA A 169 -11.68 11.51 1.19
C ALA A 169 -12.34 12.76 1.81
N GLY A 170 -13.66 12.79 2.00
CA GLY A 170 -14.39 13.94 2.53
C GLY A 170 -14.56 15.10 1.54
N THR A 171 -14.31 14.86 0.25
CA THR A 171 -14.38 15.88 -0.81
C THR A 171 -14.71 15.24 -2.14
N THR A 172 -15.37 15.98 -3.04
CA THR A 172 -15.51 15.63 -4.46
C THR A 172 -14.61 16.47 -5.36
N ILE A 173 -13.87 17.43 -4.79
CA ILE A 173 -13.11 18.46 -5.50
C ILE A 173 -11.62 18.16 -5.47
N TYR A 174 -11.05 17.91 -4.28
CA TYR A 174 -9.62 17.67 -4.11
C TYR A 174 -9.26 16.20 -4.28
N ASN A 175 -7.96 15.92 -4.35
CA ASN A 175 -7.52 14.59 -4.72
C ASN A 175 -7.86 13.53 -3.69
N ASN A 176 -8.05 12.30 -4.19
CA ASN A 176 -8.25 11.15 -3.33
C ASN A 176 -6.95 10.81 -2.57
N TYR A 177 -7.08 10.04 -1.49
CA TYR A 177 -5.94 9.69 -0.65
C TYR A 177 -5.12 8.51 -1.21
N LEU A 178 -3.91 8.36 -0.69
CA LEU A 178 -3.01 7.21 -0.83
C LEU A 178 -2.98 6.41 0.48
N VAL A 179 -2.81 5.09 0.41
CA VAL A 179 -2.64 4.23 1.60
C VAL A 179 -1.29 3.52 1.56
N MET A 180 -0.54 3.55 2.65
CA MET A 180 0.78 2.91 2.81
C MET A 180 0.79 1.98 4.02
N VAL A 181 1.48 0.85 3.94
CA VAL A 181 1.61 -0.12 5.02
C VAL A 181 3.07 -0.52 5.20
N LYS A 182 3.59 -0.38 6.43
CA LYS A 182 5.00 -0.66 6.76
C LYS A 182 5.14 -1.59 7.96
#